data_AF-A0A7C2TZ18-F1
#
_entry.id   AF-A0A7C2TZ18-F1
#
_cell.length_a   1.000
_cell.length_b   1.000
_cell.length_c   1.000
_cell.angle_alpha   90.00
_cell.angle_beta   90.00
_cell.angle_gamma   90.00
#
_symmetry.space_group_name_H-M   'P 1'
#
loop_
_entity.id
_entity.type
_entity.pdbx_description
1 polymer ?
#
loop_
_entity_poly.entity_id
_entity_poly.type
_entity_poly.pdbx_seq_one_letter_code
_entity_poly.pdbx_strand_id
1 'polypeptide(L)'
;MEKLTMRAELFRAARRAITAGIALVALFVVACADSPTDQLNRADNLLAELKNNGAEAYLKYELASARQKLEEARKFIRKNRFDLAGEYLSSVCRTLDSCSVAFVERRQDAEKKCQDKRAGLSSAIETLRQQMTGLPRQSYIDQNRYDIYMHRLRRYREEMDILEKLFAQQDFNTALQRSYRLEFQVKQSLTGLLSVAPIPERVTETSAVKKELPKPFAASTGHSGGH
;
A
#
# COMPACT_ATOMS: atom_id res chain seq x y z
N MET A 1 3.38 -35.87 -1.10
CA MET A 1 3.68 -35.08 -2.31
C MET A 1 2.54 -35.05 -3.34
N GLU A 2 1.41 -35.73 -3.10
CA GLU A 2 0.28 -35.81 -4.06
C GLU A 2 -0.63 -34.56 -4.11
N LYS A 3 -0.57 -33.68 -3.11
CA LYS A 3 -1.41 -32.45 -3.10
C LYS A 3 -0.90 -31.33 -4.02
N LEU A 4 0.34 -31.41 -4.52
CA LEU A 4 0.94 -30.40 -5.40
C LEU A 4 0.66 -30.67 -6.88
N THR A 5 0.46 -31.92 -7.27
CA THR A 5 0.17 -32.31 -8.66
C THR A 5 -1.27 -31.95 -9.06
N MET A 6 -2.25 -32.12 -8.14
CA MET A 6 -3.66 -31.76 -8.39
C MET A 6 -3.87 -30.26 -8.68
N ARG A 7 -3.09 -29.38 -8.07
CA ARG A 7 -3.18 -27.93 -8.33
C ARG A 7 -2.68 -27.55 -9.72
N ALA A 8 -1.65 -28.22 -10.22
CA ALA A 8 -1.10 -27.95 -11.55
C ALA A 8 -2.06 -28.36 -12.68
N GLU A 9 -2.86 -29.40 -12.47
CA GLU A 9 -3.85 -29.86 -13.46
C GLU A 9 -5.09 -28.94 -13.52
N LEU A 10 -5.55 -28.42 -12.39
CA LEU A 10 -6.63 -27.43 -12.34
C LEU A 10 -6.26 -26.12 -13.06
N PHE A 11 -5.00 -25.67 -12.96
CA PHE A 11 -4.52 -24.48 -13.68
C PHE A 11 -4.41 -24.70 -15.20
N ARG A 12 -4.07 -25.92 -15.66
CA ARG A 12 -4.07 -26.25 -17.09
C ARG A 12 -5.49 -26.39 -17.65
N ALA A 13 -6.42 -26.94 -16.88
CA ALA A 13 -7.82 -27.03 -17.27
C ALA A 13 -8.47 -25.64 -17.35
N ALA A 14 -8.21 -24.75 -16.38
CA ALA A 14 -8.69 -23.38 -16.39
C ALA A 14 -8.14 -22.55 -17.57
N ARG A 15 -6.86 -22.71 -17.91
CA ARG A 15 -6.28 -22.04 -19.10
C ARG A 15 -6.88 -22.53 -20.42
N ARG A 16 -7.22 -23.81 -20.54
CA ARG A 16 -7.88 -24.37 -21.74
C ARG A 16 -9.35 -23.96 -21.85
N ALA A 17 -10.05 -23.81 -20.71
CA ALA A 17 -11.41 -23.28 -20.69
C ALA A 17 -11.45 -21.79 -21.08
N ILE A 18 -10.46 -21.00 -20.67
CA ILE A 18 -10.36 -19.59 -21.06
C ILE A 18 -10.03 -19.43 -22.55
N THR A 19 -9.12 -20.24 -23.11
CA THR A 19 -8.83 -20.17 -24.56
C THR A 19 -9.97 -20.70 -25.43
N ALA A 20 -10.73 -21.71 -24.97
CA ALA A 20 -11.94 -22.15 -25.66
C ALA A 20 -13.09 -21.13 -25.54
N GLY A 21 -13.21 -20.44 -24.41
CA GLY A 21 -14.18 -19.36 -24.22
C GLY A 21 -13.88 -18.12 -25.09
N ILE A 22 -12.61 -17.81 -25.32
CA ILE A 22 -12.19 -16.70 -26.19
C ILE A 22 -12.38 -17.06 -27.68
N ALA A 23 -12.25 -18.33 -28.06
CA ALA A 23 -12.45 -18.78 -29.45
C ALA A 23 -13.93 -18.75 -29.89
N LEU A 24 -14.89 -18.83 -28.97
CA LEU A 24 -16.33 -18.75 -29.27
C LEU A 24 -16.84 -17.31 -29.48
N VAL A 25 -16.05 -16.30 -29.15
CA VAL A 25 -16.37 -14.88 -29.42
C VAL A 25 -15.89 -14.45 -30.82
N ALA A 26 -15.05 -15.25 -31.49
CA ALA A 26 -14.38 -14.87 -32.74
C ALA A 26 -15.14 -15.24 -34.04
N LEU A 27 -16.32 -15.86 -33.97
CA LEU A 27 -17.06 -16.36 -35.15
C LEU A 27 -18.52 -15.89 -35.23
N PHE A 28 -18.78 -14.64 -34.85
CA PHE A 28 -20.06 -13.95 -35.12
C PHE A 28 -19.85 -12.60 -35.84
N VAL A 29 -18.89 -12.56 -36.76
CA VAL A 29 -18.57 -11.36 -37.56
C VAL A 29 -19.13 -11.51 -38.98
N VAL A 30 -20.46 -11.58 -39.13
CA VAL A 30 -21.18 -11.10 -40.33
C VAL A 30 -22.62 -10.71 -39.92
N ALA A 31 -22.92 -9.42 -40.06
CA ALA A 31 -24.26 -8.81 -40.17
C ALA A 31 -25.19 -8.76 -38.93
N CYS A 32 -24.80 -7.97 -37.92
CA CYS A 32 -25.67 -6.95 -37.35
C CYS A 32 -24.77 -5.74 -37.07
N ALA A 33 -24.89 -4.68 -37.86
CA ALA A 33 -24.37 -3.41 -37.42
C ALA A 33 -25.22 -3.02 -36.21
N ASP A 34 -24.77 -3.37 -35.00
CA ASP A 34 -25.40 -2.95 -33.76
C ASP A 34 -25.69 -1.46 -33.90
N SER A 35 -26.96 -1.09 -33.70
CA SER A 35 -27.34 0.30 -33.90
C SER A 35 -26.44 1.17 -33.02
N PRO A 36 -26.16 2.43 -33.38
CA PRO A 36 -25.41 3.34 -32.52
C PRO A 36 -25.99 3.41 -31.10
N THR A 37 -27.28 3.12 -30.94
CA THR A 37 -27.97 3.05 -29.65
C THR A 37 -27.58 1.80 -28.87
N ASP A 38 -27.49 0.62 -29.51
CA ASP A 38 -27.07 -0.62 -28.87
C ASP A 38 -25.60 -0.58 -28.47
N GLN A 39 -24.73 -0.02 -29.32
CA GLN A 39 -23.31 0.17 -28.99
C GLN A 39 -23.12 1.16 -27.83
N LEU A 40 -23.94 2.22 -27.77
CA LEU A 40 -23.93 3.16 -26.66
C LEU A 40 -24.33 2.47 -25.35
N ASN A 41 -25.43 1.70 -25.37
CA ASN A 41 -25.88 0.94 -24.19
C ASN A 41 -24.83 -0.07 -23.73
N ARG A 42 -24.19 -0.77 -24.67
CA ARG A 42 -23.08 -1.69 -24.36
C ARG A 42 -21.90 -0.96 -23.70
N ALA A 43 -21.48 0.17 -24.26
CA ALA A 43 -20.38 0.96 -23.70
C ALA A 43 -20.70 1.49 -22.29
N ASP A 44 -21.94 1.93 -22.06
CA ASP A 44 -22.40 2.38 -20.74
C ASP A 44 -22.43 1.23 -19.72
N ASN A 45 -22.91 0.05 -20.13
CA ASN A 45 -22.91 -1.15 -19.28
C ASN A 45 -21.49 -1.56 -18.89
N LEU A 46 -20.55 -1.59 -19.85
CA LEU A 46 -19.14 -1.92 -19.58
C LEU A 46 -18.49 -0.90 -18.64
N LEU A 47 -18.74 0.40 -18.83
CA LEU A 47 -18.25 1.44 -17.92
C LEU A 47 -18.82 1.30 -16.52
N ALA A 48 -20.10 0.97 -16.40
CA ALA A 48 -20.76 0.76 -15.11
C ALA A 48 -20.19 -0.47 -14.40
N GLU A 49 -20.00 -1.58 -15.11
CA GLU A 49 -19.38 -2.80 -14.58
C GLU A 49 -17.95 -2.52 -14.09
N LEU A 50 -17.12 -1.87 -14.91
CA LEU A 50 -15.75 -1.51 -14.54
C LEU A 50 -15.71 -0.58 -13.32
N LYS A 51 -16.64 0.38 -13.24
CA LYS A 51 -16.75 1.27 -12.08
C LYS A 51 -17.14 0.50 -10.81
N ASN A 52 -18.16 -0.34 -10.89
CA ASN A 52 -18.65 -1.13 -9.75
C ASN A 52 -17.59 -2.13 -9.25
N ASN A 53 -16.75 -2.63 -10.16
CA ASN A 53 -15.63 -3.51 -9.83
C ASN A 53 -14.39 -2.77 -9.31
N GLY A 54 -14.41 -1.43 -9.23
CA GLY A 54 -13.29 -0.63 -8.70
C GLY A 54 -12.14 -0.44 -9.68
N ALA A 55 -12.35 -0.62 -10.99
CA ALA A 55 -11.31 -0.46 -12.01
C ALA A 55 -10.74 0.96 -12.07
N GLU A 56 -11.45 1.98 -11.56
CA GLU A 56 -10.96 3.36 -11.45
C GLU A 56 -9.67 3.47 -10.64
N ALA A 57 -9.46 2.60 -9.65
CA ALA A 57 -8.23 2.58 -8.86
C ALA A 57 -7.01 2.16 -9.69
N TYR A 58 -7.21 1.44 -10.80
CA TYR A 58 -6.15 0.84 -11.62
C TYR A 58 -6.00 1.47 -13.00
N LEU A 59 -7.09 1.98 -13.58
CA LEU A 59 -7.20 2.42 -14.98
C LEU A 59 -7.78 3.83 -15.10
N LYS A 60 -7.41 4.72 -14.17
CA LYS A 60 -7.98 6.07 -14.04
C LYS A 60 -7.97 6.85 -15.36
N TYR A 61 -6.85 6.84 -16.09
CA TYR A 61 -6.69 7.62 -17.32
C TYR A 61 -7.43 7.00 -18.50
N GLU A 62 -7.36 5.68 -18.63
CA GLU A 62 -7.99 4.92 -19.71
C GLU A 62 -9.52 5.05 -19.63
N LEU A 63 -10.09 4.93 -18.43
CA LEU A 63 -11.52 5.10 -18.19
C LEU A 63 -11.97 6.57 -18.37
N ALA A 64 -11.15 7.55 -18.00
CA ALA A 64 -11.45 8.95 -18.25
C ALA A 64 -11.49 9.27 -19.75
N SER A 65 -10.54 8.74 -20.51
CA SER A 65 -10.50 8.86 -21.98
C SER A 65 -11.70 8.20 -22.64
N ALA A 66 -12.07 6.99 -22.20
CA ALA A 66 -13.26 6.29 -22.70
C ALA A 66 -14.55 7.07 -22.42
N ARG A 67 -14.71 7.67 -21.23
CA ARG A 67 -15.85 8.53 -20.89
C ARG A 67 -15.94 9.75 -21.78
N GLN A 68 -14.81 10.42 -22.03
CA GLN A 68 -14.77 11.58 -22.92
C GLN A 68 -15.23 11.21 -24.34
N LYS A 69 -14.70 10.13 -24.91
CA LYS A 69 -15.09 9.66 -26.24
C LYS A 69 -16.56 9.22 -26.32
N LEU A 70 -17.08 8.64 -25.24
CA LEU A 70 -18.50 8.27 -25.15
C LEU A 70 -19.39 9.53 -25.15
N GLU A 71 -19.00 10.59 -24.43
CA GLU A 71 -19.68 11.89 -24.49
C GLU A 71 -19.61 12.52 -25.89
N GLU A 72 -18.49 12.38 -26.60
CA GLU A 72 -18.36 12.83 -28.00
C GLU A 72 -19.30 12.03 -28.93
N ALA A 73 -19.37 10.71 -28.78
CA ALA A 73 -20.32 9.88 -29.49
C ALA A 73 -21.79 10.29 -29.23
N ARG A 74 -22.14 10.55 -27.97
CA ARG A 74 -23.48 11.07 -27.59
C ARG A 74 -23.79 12.39 -28.29
N LYS A 75 -22.80 13.30 -28.43
CA LYS A 75 -22.97 14.56 -29.18
C LYS A 75 -23.21 14.31 -30.67
N PHE A 76 -22.55 13.33 -31.29
CA PHE A 76 -22.78 12.99 -32.69
C PHE A 76 -24.18 12.38 -32.92
N ILE A 77 -24.64 11.51 -32.03
CA ILE A 77 -26.00 10.96 -32.06
C ILE A 77 -27.05 12.09 -32.02
N ARG A 78 -26.90 13.05 -31.09
CA ARG A 78 -27.83 14.21 -30.99
C ARG A 78 -27.85 15.08 -32.24
N LYS A 79 -26.76 15.10 -33.01
CA LYS A 79 -26.64 15.83 -34.28
C LYS A 79 -27.03 14.97 -35.50
N ASN A 80 -27.63 13.80 -35.28
CA ASN A 80 -27.97 12.81 -36.32
C ASN A 80 -26.78 12.39 -37.20
N ARG A 81 -25.55 12.47 -36.67
CA ARG A 81 -24.31 12.03 -37.34
C ARG A 81 -23.96 10.61 -36.93
N PHE A 82 -24.78 9.65 -37.36
CA PHE A 82 -24.72 8.26 -36.89
C PHE A 82 -23.44 7.52 -37.31
N ASP A 83 -22.90 7.80 -38.49
CA ASP A 83 -21.65 7.17 -38.96
C ASP A 83 -20.47 7.52 -38.06
N LEU A 84 -20.29 8.82 -37.77
CA LEU A 84 -19.26 9.31 -36.84
C LEU A 84 -19.50 8.78 -35.43
N ALA A 85 -20.75 8.69 -34.97
CA ALA A 85 -21.05 8.08 -33.68
C ALA A 85 -20.63 6.60 -33.64
N GLY A 86 -20.91 5.83 -34.69
CA GLY A 86 -20.54 4.41 -34.78
C GLY A 86 -19.04 4.17 -34.75
N GLU A 87 -18.24 5.00 -35.43
CA GLU A 87 -16.78 4.93 -35.37
C GLU A 87 -16.24 5.16 -33.96
N TYR A 88 -16.75 6.19 -33.27
CA TYR A 88 -16.37 6.49 -31.90
C TYR A 88 -16.80 5.40 -30.93
N LEU A 89 -18.03 4.90 -31.05
CA LEU A 89 -18.56 3.85 -30.18
C LEU A 89 -17.82 2.53 -30.35
N SER A 90 -17.52 2.14 -31.59
CA SER A 90 -16.70 0.95 -31.86
C SER A 90 -15.31 1.08 -31.23
N SER A 91 -14.67 2.26 -31.32
CA SER A 91 -13.39 2.54 -30.66
C SER A 91 -13.52 2.49 -29.12
N VAL A 92 -14.59 3.04 -28.56
CA VAL A 92 -14.85 3.04 -27.10
C VAL A 92 -15.08 1.62 -26.59
N CYS A 93 -15.95 0.83 -27.24
CA CYS A 93 -16.21 -0.56 -26.86
C CYS A 93 -14.93 -1.39 -26.86
N ARG A 94 -14.10 -1.31 -27.92
CA ARG A 94 -12.78 -1.98 -27.96
C ARG A 94 -11.86 -1.53 -26.83
N THR A 95 -11.85 -0.24 -26.52
CA THR A 95 -11.06 0.31 -25.41
C THR A 95 -11.53 -0.23 -24.06
N LEU A 96 -12.85 -0.31 -23.84
CA LEU A 96 -13.44 -0.81 -22.61
C LEU A 96 -13.24 -2.31 -22.44
N ASP A 97 -13.38 -3.10 -23.51
CA ASP A 97 -13.07 -4.53 -23.51
C ASP A 97 -11.60 -4.76 -23.13
N SER A 98 -10.68 -3.96 -23.70
CA SER A 98 -9.25 -4.00 -23.33
C SER A 98 -9.01 -3.58 -21.87
N CYS A 99 -9.76 -2.58 -21.37
CA CYS A 99 -9.70 -2.17 -19.96
C CYS A 99 -10.15 -3.29 -19.03
N SER A 100 -11.18 -4.06 -19.38
CA SER A 100 -11.63 -5.20 -18.58
C SER A 100 -10.54 -6.25 -18.41
N VAL A 101 -9.83 -6.60 -19.49
CA VAL A 101 -8.69 -7.53 -19.43
C VAL A 101 -7.57 -6.95 -18.57
N ALA A 102 -7.17 -5.71 -18.84
CA ALA A 102 -6.08 -5.06 -18.12
C ALA A 102 -6.40 -4.89 -16.61
N PHE A 103 -7.66 -4.65 -16.26
CA PHE A 103 -8.10 -4.56 -14.87
C PHE A 103 -7.89 -5.88 -14.14
N VAL A 104 -8.32 -7.01 -14.73
CA VAL A 104 -8.15 -8.34 -14.13
C VAL A 104 -6.67 -8.64 -13.91
N GLU A 105 -5.83 -8.38 -14.92
CA GLU A 105 -4.38 -8.60 -14.83
C GLU A 105 -3.72 -7.74 -13.75
N ARG A 106 -3.96 -6.41 -13.76
CA ARG A 106 -3.40 -5.48 -12.77
C ARG A 106 -3.87 -5.80 -11.35
N ARG A 107 -5.12 -6.23 -11.20
CA ARG A 107 -5.67 -6.64 -9.90
C ARG A 107 -5.01 -7.91 -9.36
N GLN A 108 -4.83 -8.93 -10.21
CA GLN A 108 -4.13 -10.16 -9.82
C GLN A 108 -2.66 -9.91 -9.46
N ASP A 109 -1.97 -9.06 -10.23
CA ASP A 109 -0.60 -8.65 -9.90
C ASP A 109 -0.55 -7.87 -8.56
N ALA A 110 -1.51 -6.98 -8.33
CA ALA A 110 -1.62 -6.25 -7.07
C ALA A 110 -1.88 -7.17 -5.87
N GLU A 111 -2.77 -8.16 -6.03
CA GLU A 111 -3.02 -9.17 -5.01
C GLU A 111 -1.75 -9.97 -4.67
N LYS A 112 -1.03 -10.44 -5.69
CA LYS A 112 0.22 -11.17 -5.50
C LYS A 112 1.26 -10.32 -4.76
N LYS A 113 1.46 -9.08 -5.20
CA LYS A 113 2.39 -8.14 -4.54
C LYS A 113 1.98 -7.86 -3.10
N CYS A 114 0.70 -7.74 -2.81
CA CYS A 114 0.17 -7.62 -1.45
C CYS A 114 0.56 -8.82 -0.58
N GLN A 115 0.39 -10.04 -1.09
CA GLN A 115 0.78 -11.26 -0.38
C GLN A 115 2.29 -11.29 -0.09
N ASP A 116 3.11 -11.01 -1.10
CA ASP A 116 4.57 -10.95 -0.96
C ASP A 116 5.00 -9.89 0.07
N LYS A 117 4.38 -8.70 0.02
CA LYS A 117 4.66 -7.61 0.96
C LYS A 117 4.26 -7.95 2.39
N ARG A 118 3.11 -8.61 2.60
CA ARG A 118 2.67 -9.04 3.94
C ARG A 118 3.67 -10.01 4.56
N ALA A 119 4.14 -11.00 3.80
CA ALA A 119 5.15 -11.94 4.27
C ALA A 119 6.47 -11.24 4.62
N GLY A 120 6.94 -10.36 3.73
CA GLY A 120 8.17 -9.58 3.96
C GLY A 120 8.08 -8.64 5.16
N LEU A 121 6.96 -7.93 5.33
CA LEU A 121 6.72 -7.04 6.46
C LEU A 121 6.64 -7.80 7.78
N SER A 122 5.94 -8.93 7.81
CA SER A 122 5.85 -9.77 9.01
C SER A 122 7.24 -10.24 9.47
N SER A 123 8.07 -10.69 8.53
CA SER A 123 9.45 -11.09 8.78
C SER A 123 10.32 -9.92 9.28
N ALA A 124 10.18 -8.74 8.67
CA ALA A 124 10.94 -7.56 9.06
C ALA A 124 10.56 -7.03 10.46
N ILE A 125 9.26 -7.05 10.79
CA ILE A 125 8.75 -6.67 12.13
C ILE A 125 9.24 -7.65 13.19
N GLU A 126 9.26 -8.96 12.90
CA GLU A 126 9.77 -9.96 13.83
C GLU A 126 11.30 -9.84 14.00
N THR A 127 12.04 -9.58 12.92
CA THR A 127 13.48 -9.25 13.01
C THR A 127 13.71 -8.04 13.91
N LEU A 128 12.92 -6.97 13.74
CA LEU A 128 13.04 -5.76 14.57
C LEU A 128 12.78 -6.09 16.05
N ARG A 129 11.76 -6.90 16.33
CA ARG A 129 11.46 -7.37 17.69
C ARG A 129 12.62 -8.15 18.30
N GLN A 130 13.21 -9.10 17.57
CA GLN A 130 14.34 -9.89 18.03
C GLN A 130 15.55 -9.01 18.34
N GLN A 131 15.90 -8.08 17.43
CA GLN A 131 17.01 -7.16 17.65
C GLN A 131 16.77 -6.25 18.87
N MET A 132 15.54 -5.81 19.09
CA MET A 132 15.21 -5.02 20.27
C MET A 132 15.34 -5.78 21.59
N THR A 133 15.07 -7.09 21.60
CA THR A 133 15.27 -7.90 22.82
C THR A 133 16.74 -8.01 23.22
N GLY A 134 17.66 -7.82 22.28
CA GLY A 134 19.10 -7.78 22.53
C GLY A 134 19.65 -6.42 22.95
N LEU A 135 18.81 -5.37 23.04
CA LEU A 135 19.27 -4.06 23.47
C LEU A 135 19.59 -4.05 24.97
N PRO A 136 20.70 -3.42 25.40
CA PRO A 136 20.97 -3.19 26.82
C PRO A 136 19.85 -2.34 27.43
N ARG A 137 19.63 -2.47 28.74
CA ARG A 137 18.63 -1.69 29.49
C ARG A 137 19.21 -1.13 30.79
N GLN A 138 20.51 -0.88 30.78
CA GLN A 138 21.27 -0.56 31.99
C GLN A 138 21.26 0.94 32.29
N SER A 139 21.06 1.79 31.28
CA SER A 139 20.94 3.24 31.44
C SER A 139 19.54 3.76 31.12
N TYR A 140 19.21 4.95 31.65
CA TYR A 140 17.99 5.68 31.29
C TYR A 140 17.89 5.95 29.78
N ILE A 141 19.02 6.20 29.11
CA ILE A 141 19.09 6.41 27.67
C ILE A 141 18.70 5.13 26.93
N ASP A 142 19.18 3.98 27.38
CA ASP A 142 18.86 2.69 26.77
C ASP A 142 17.40 2.30 26.98
N GLN A 143 16.87 2.56 28.17
CA GLN A 143 15.47 2.29 28.48
C GLN A 143 14.52 3.17 27.65
N ASN A 144 14.80 4.46 27.53
CA ASN A 144 14.04 5.34 26.64
C ASN A 144 14.09 4.89 25.18
N ARG A 145 15.25 4.43 24.69
CA ARG A 145 15.37 3.88 23.34
C ARG A 145 14.51 2.64 23.17
N TYR A 146 14.58 1.70 24.12
CA TYR A 146 13.75 0.50 24.12
C TYR A 146 12.26 0.86 24.05
N ASP A 147 11.80 1.82 24.86
CA ASP A 147 10.40 2.26 24.91
C ASP A 147 9.94 2.89 23.59
N ILE A 148 10.78 3.73 22.97
CA ILE A 148 10.51 4.31 21.64
C ILE A 148 10.31 3.21 20.60
N TYR A 149 11.21 2.22 20.56
CA TYR A 149 11.09 1.13 19.60
C TYR A 149 9.91 0.20 19.91
N MET A 150 9.56 -0.01 21.18
CA MET A 150 8.37 -0.77 21.58
C MET A 150 7.08 -0.09 21.13
N HIS A 151 7.01 1.22 21.28
CA HIS A 151 5.90 2.02 20.76
C HIS A 151 5.79 1.90 19.23
N ARG A 152 6.92 1.96 18.50
CA ARG A 152 6.94 1.77 17.04
C ARG A 152 6.47 0.37 16.63
N LEU A 153 6.95 -0.68 17.30
CA LEU A 153 6.51 -2.06 17.03
C LEU A 153 5.00 -2.24 17.19
N ARG A 154 4.42 -1.66 18.26
CA ARG A 154 2.97 -1.72 18.47
C ARG A 154 2.23 -1.08 17.31
N ARG A 155 2.64 0.13 16.92
CA ARG A 155 2.07 0.84 15.76
C ARG A 155 2.22 0.06 14.46
N TYR A 156 3.37 -0.60 14.23
CA TYR A 156 3.56 -1.42 13.02
C TYR A 156 2.64 -2.64 12.99
N ARG A 157 2.34 -3.25 14.14
CA ARG A 157 1.35 -4.33 14.22
C ARG A 157 -0.06 -3.84 13.95
N GLU A 158 -0.45 -2.70 14.52
CA GLU A 158 -1.74 -2.06 14.22
C GLU A 158 -1.88 -1.74 12.71
N GLU A 159 -0.81 -1.25 12.07
CA GLU A 159 -0.79 -1.03 10.62
C GLU A 159 -0.89 -2.34 9.83
N MET A 160 -0.26 -3.43 10.30
CA MET A 160 -0.42 -4.76 9.70
C MET A 160 -1.88 -5.25 9.78
N ASP A 161 -2.55 -5.06 10.92
CA ASP A 161 -3.97 -5.41 11.06
C ASP A 161 -4.86 -4.61 10.10
N ILE A 162 -4.53 -3.34 9.87
CA ILE A 162 -5.24 -2.52 8.87
C ILE A 162 -4.98 -3.03 7.45
N LEU A 163 -3.75 -3.42 7.12
CA LEU A 163 -3.43 -4.04 5.83
C LEU A 163 -4.22 -5.34 5.62
N GLU A 164 -4.35 -6.17 6.66
CA GLU A 164 -5.14 -7.39 6.59
C GLU A 164 -6.62 -7.13 6.33
N LYS A 165 -7.19 -6.08 6.95
CA LYS A 165 -8.58 -5.64 6.66
C LYS A 165 -8.73 -5.19 5.21
N LEU A 166 -7.79 -4.40 4.68
CA LEU A 166 -7.82 -3.96 3.28
C LEU A 166 -7.69 -5.14 2.31
N PHE A 167 -6.87 -6.15 2.63
CA PHE A 167 -6.76 -7.36 1.83
C PHE A 167 -8.07 -8.16 1.83
N ALA A 168 -8.72 -8.29 2.99
CA ALA A 168 -10.01 -8.97 3.10
C ALA A 168 -11.11 -8.24 2.30
N GLN A 169 -11.03 -6.91 2.23
CA GLN A 169 -11.91 -6.07 1.41
C GLN A 169 -11.51 -6.03 -0.08
N GLN A 170 -10.44 -6.70 -0.46
CA GLN A 170 -9.90 -6.73 -1.83
C GLN A 170 -9.48 -5.34 -2.35
N ASP A 171 -9.23 -4.37 -1.46
CA ASP A 171 -8.65 -3.07 -1.81
C ASP A 171 -7.12 -3.15 -1.88
N PHE A 172 -6.63 -3.89 -2.89
CA PHE A 172 -5.20 -4.17 -3.03
C PHE A 172 -4.37 -2.94 -3.37
N ASN A 173 -4.94 -1.94 -4.05
CA ASN A 173 -4.19 -0.74 -4.41
C ASN A 173 -3.86 0.10 -3.16
N THR A 174 -4.87 0.40 -2.33
CA THR A 174 -4.65 1.12 -1.07
C THR A 174 -3.72 0.33 -0.15
N ALA A 175 -3.92 -0.99 -0.08
CA ALA A 175 -3.09 -1.85 0.74
C ALA A 175 -1.62 -1.89 0.26
N LEU A 176 -1.36 -1.93 -1.05
CA LEU A 176 -0.01 -1.83 -1.59
C LEU A 176 0.67 -0.52 -1.19
N GLN A 177 0.00 0.62 -1.40
CA GLN A 177 0.56 1.93 -1.06
C GLN A 177 0.94 2.01 0.43
N ARG A 178 0.06 1.55 1.31
CA ARG A 178 0.35 1.48 2.75
C ARG A 178 1.47 0.50 3.08
N SER A 179 1.53 -0.65 2.41
CA SER A 179 2.59 -1.64 2.63
C SER A 179 3.98 -1.09 2.29
N TYR A 180 4.13 -0.33 1.20
CA TYR A 180 5.40 0.32 0.85
C TYR A 180 5.81 1.35 1.90
N ARG A 181 4.85 2.15 2.39
CA ARG A 181 5.12 3.12 3.46
C ARG A 181 5.56 2.42 4.75
N LEU A 182 4.87 1.37 5.14
CA LEU A 182 5.20 0.61 6.35
C LEU A 182 6.58 -0.06 6.20
N GLU A 183 6.87 -0.64 5.04
CA GLU A 183 8.15 -1.28 4.77
C GLU A 183 9.31 -0.28 4.92
N PHE A 184 9.14 0.92 4.36
CA PHE A 184 10.11 1.99 4.51
C PHE A 184 10.33 2.36 5.99
N GLN A 185 9.26 2.50 6.78
CA GLN A 185 9.34 2.82 8.21
C GLN A 185 10.02 1.71 9.02
N VAL A 186 9.72 0.44 8.73
CA VAL A 186 10.34 -0.71 9.40
C VAL A 186 11.83 -0.78 9.04
N LYS A 187 12.19 -0.59 7.77
CA LYS A 187 13.59 -0.53 7.32
C LYS A 187 14.36 0.60 8.02
N GLN A 188 13.78 1.80 8.11
CA GLN A 188 14.39 2.91 8.86
C GLN A 188 14.62 2.57 10.34
N SER A 189 13.65 1.92 10.99
CA SER A 189 13.81 1.50 12.38
C SER A 189 14.89 0.42 12.55
N LEU A 190 14.96 -0.56 11.64
CA LEU A 190 16.03 -1.57 11.63
C LEU A 190 17.41 -0.93 11.44
N THR A 191 17.56 -0.04 10.46
CA THR A 191 18.83 0.67 10.23
C THR A 191 19.22 1.52 11.44
N GLY A 192 18.27 2.26 12.02
CA GLY A 192 18.51 3.09 13.21
C GLY A 192 18.87 2.28 14.46
N LEU A 193 18.48 1.01 14.53
CA LEU A 193 18.84 0.11 15.61
C LEU A 193 20.24 -0.50 15.40
N LEU A 194 20.59 -0.82 14.16
CA LEU A 194 21.92 -1.35 13.78
C LEU A 194 23.03 -0.29 13.78
N SER A 195 22.72 0.98 13.51
CA SER A 195 23.70 2.07 13.50
C SER A 195 24.20 2.48 14.89
N VAL A 196 23.62 1.92 15.95
CA VAL A 196 24.03 2.20 17.33
C VAL A 196 25.08 1.17 17.72
N ALA A 197 26.35 1.47 17.45
CA ALA A 197 27.45 0.74 18.06
C ALA A 197 27.34 0.81 19.60
N PRO A 198 27.72 -0.25 20.34
CA PRO A 198 27.88 -0.16 21.78
C PRO A 198 28.89 0.97 22.05
N ILE A 199 28.53 1.93 22.90
CA ILE A 199 29.47 2.91 23.40
C ILE A 199 30.52 2.11 24.18
N PRO A 200 31.80 2.07 23.76
CA PRO A 200 32.79 1.34 24.52
C PRO A 200 32.85 1.94 25.93
N GLU A 201 32.69 1.09 26.94
CA GLU A 201 33.00 1.42 28.33
C GLU A 201 34.46 1.89 28.40
N ARG A 202 34.69 3.20 28.32
CA ARG A 202 35.95 3.80 28.76
C ARG A 202 35.68 5.04 29.60
N VAL A 203 35.72 4.78 30.91
CA VAL A 203 36.34 5.56 31.98
C VAL A 203 35.97 7.04 32.06
N THR A 204 35.26 7.40 33.13
CA THR A 204 35.72 8.50 33.98
C THR A 204 35.72 8.03 35.42
N GLU A 205 36.91 7.63 35.89
CA GLU A 205 37.27 7.84 37.29
C GLU A 205 36.99 9.31 37.60
N THR A 206 35.90 9.60 38.31
CA THR A 206 35.74 10.90 38.94
C THR A 206 36.72 10.96 40.10
N SER A 207 37.91 11.46 39.81
CA SER A 207 38.84 12.01 40.77
C SER A 207 38.09 12.81 41.83
N ALA A 208 38.41 12.51 43.08
CA ALA A 208 37.96 13.23 44.26
C ALA A 208 38.16 14.75 44.10
N VAL A 209 37.10 15.48 43.80
CA VAL A 209 37.04 16.92 44.08
C VAL A 209 36.33 17.07 45.41
N LYS A 210 37.12 17.05 46.50
CA LYS A 210 36.72 17.68 47.77
C LYS A 210 36.32 19.12 47.45
N LYS A 211 35.02 19.39 47.38
CA LYS A 211 34.51 20.76 47.49
C LYS A 211 34.74 21.20 48.93
N GLU A 212 35.81 21.94 49.17
CA GLU A 212 35.87 22.81 50.34
C GLU A 212 34.76 23.85 50.20
N LEU A 213 33.78 23.78 51.11
CA LEU A 213 32.76 24.83 51.24
C LEU A 213 33.43 26.10 51.79
N PRO A 214 33.28 27.27 51.14
CA PRO A 214 33.62 28.53 51.79
C PRO A 214 32.62 28.79 52.93
N LYS A 215 33.15 29.15 54.11
CA LYS A 215 32.39 29.49 55.32
C LYS A 215 31.35 30.58 55.04
N PRO A 216 30.17 30.56 55.70
CA PRO A 216 29.19 31.61 55.55
C PRO A 216 29.72 32.94 56.07
N PHE A 217 29.46 33.99 55.27
CA PHE A 217 29.62 35.40 55.62
C PHE A 217 28.96 35.71 56.97
N ALA A 218 29.72 36.29 57.88
CA ALA A 218 29.19 36.86 59.11
C ALA A 218 28.25 38.03 58.76
N ALA A 219 26.98 37.91 59.18
CA ALA A 219 26.03 39.01 59.12
C ALA A 219 26.47 40.10 60.11
N SER A 220 26.73 41.30 59.58
CA SER A 220 26.89 42.51 60.37
C SER A 220 25.52 42.93 60.93
N THR A 221 25.31 42.79 62.23
CA THR A 221 24.29 43.54 62.96
C THR A 221 24.97 44.60 63.79
N GLY A 222 24.83 45.85 63.37
CA GLY A 222 25.20 47.01 64.15
C GLY A 222 24.19 47.28 65.28
N HIS A 223 24.75 47.63 66.43
CA HIS A 223 24.36 48.73 67.33
C HIS A 223 22.88 48.92 67.73
N SER A 224 22.58 48.66 69.01
CA SER A 224 21.73 49.55 69.82
C SER A 224 21.95 49.34 71.32
N GLY A 225 22.13 50.44 72.07
CA GLY A 225 22.12 50.52 73.54
C GLY A 225 23.36 51.24 74.07
N GLY A 226 23.34 52.48 74.55
CA GLY A 226 22.24 53.25 75.11
C GLY A 226 22.18 53.07 76.63
N HIS A 227 23.12 53.68 77.36
CA HIS A 227 22.96 54.40 78.62
C HIS A 227 24.28 55.07 79.02
#